data_AF-A0A6V8PUH7-F1
#
_entry.id   AF-A0A6V8PUH7-F1
#
_cell.length_a   1.000
_cell.length_b   1.000
_cell.length_c   1.000
_cell.angle_alpha   90.00
_cell.angle_beta   90.00
_cell.angle_gamma   90.00
#
_symmetry.space_group_name_H-M   'P 1'
#
loop_
_entity.id
_entity.type
_entity.pdbx_description
1 polymer ?
#
loop_
_entity_poly.entity_id
_entity_poly.type
_entity_poly.pdbx_seq_one_letter_code
_entity_poly.pdbx_strand_id
1 'polypeptide(L)'
;PIARPVRVLYLQQEMSEASLQKRLKVMASGLPQEALERFVLHRLTDTNLKLDQSQGLRELEALIRKEKPEVVFLDPLYKFHNLKENATEEMTRLLDNLDRLRNRYQISLVIAHHLRKPTLGESQSSPIQLRGSSVLFAYGDSYLTLANDRQKRKGYRLLSYELRNAEAPDDVTIRLNPETLWFEVVATKKEGLPQTEILEYIKAQGETPKVKLVEFFKEKASKNTILGRVENLLEARLIDKKQRGRQTWYFCR
;
A
#
# COMPACT_ATOMS: atom_id res chain seq x y z
N PRO A 1 11.63 -13.63 4.84
CA PRO A 1 10.96 -14.89 4.41
C PRO A 1 10.05 -15.44 5.51
N ILE A 2 8.83 -15.89 5.18
CA ILE A 2 7.94 -16.57 6.14
C ILE A 2 8.43 -18.02 6.26
N ALA A 3 9.00 -18.38 7.41
CA ALA A 3 9.69 -19.67 7.59
C ALA A 3 8.75 -20.88 7.79
N ARG A 4 7.49 -20.63 8.17
CA ARG A 4 6.47 -21.66 8.41
C ARG A 4 5.06 -21.12 8.16
N PRO A 5 4.05 -21.99 7.96
CA PRO A 5 2.65 -21.57 8.00
C PRO A 5 2.33 -20.83 9.31
N VAL A 6 1.60 -19.73 9.19
CA VAL A 6 1.20 -18.86 10.31
C VAL A 6 -0.31 -18.78 10.40
N ARG A 7 -0.83 -18.51 11.59
CA ARG A 7 -2.28 -18.32 11.77
C ARG A 7 -2.69 -16.89 11.40
N VAL A 8 -3.69 -16.78 10.53
CA VAL A 8 -4.21 -15.52 10.02
C VAL A 8 -5.62 -15.28 10.53
N LEU A 9 -5.88 -14.12 11.11
CA LEU A 9 -7.22 -13.63 11.40
C LEU A 9 -7.61 -12.60 10.34
N TYR A 10 -8.63 -12.89 9.54
CA TYR A 10 -9.11 -12.00 8.49
C TYR A 10 -10.44 -11.38 8.88
N LEU A 11 -10.46 -10.06 9.07
CA LEU A 11 -11.66 -9.30 9.42
C LEU A 11 -12.18 -8.56 8.20
N GLN A 12 -13.35 -8.95 7.72
CA GLN A 12 -13.98 -8.43 6.51
C GLN A 12 -15.31 -7.72 6.86
N GLN A 13 -15.48 -6.44 6.49
CA GLN A 13 -16.71 -5.67 6.77
C GLN A 13 -17.34 -4.95 5.54
N GLU A 14 -17.00 -5.35 4.31
CA GLU A 14 -17.47 -4.70 3.06
C GLU A 14 -18.24 -5.64 2.13
N MET A 15 -17.85 -6.91 2.02
CA MET A 15 -18.51 -7.87 1.14
C MET A 15 -19.72 -8.52 1.82
N SER A 16 -20.74 -8.89 1.05
CA SER A 16 -21.82 -9.73 1.55
C SER A 16 -21.35 -11.18 1.79
N GLU A 17 -21.99 -11.88 2.72
CA GLU A 17 -21.62 -13.25 3.07
C GLU A 17 -21.70 -14.19 1.86
N ALA A 18 -22.79 -14.13 1.12
CA ALA A 18 -22.97 -14.91 -0.10
C ALA A 18 -21.85 -14.66 -1.13
N SER A 19 -21.46 -13.39 -1.32
CA SER A 19 -20.38 -13.04 -2.26
C SER A 19 -19.03 -13.55 -1.78
N LEU A 20 -18.73 -13.41 -0.48
CA LEU A 20 -17.48 -13.85 0.11
C LEU A 20 -17.37 -15.38 0.09
N GLN A 21 -18.43 -16.09 0.50
CA GLN A 21 -18.47 -17.55 0.49
C GLN A 21 -18.27 -18.10 -0.93
N LYS A 22 -18.96 -17.51 -1.92
CA LYS A 22 -18.81 -17.91 -3.33
C LYS A 22 -17.35 -17.78 -3.79
N ARG A 23 -16.69 -16.66 -3.45
CA ARG A 23 -15.29 -16.42 -3.82
C ARG A 23 -14.33 -17.36 -3.11
N LEU A 24 -14.47 -17.51 -1.79
CA LEU A 24 -13.58 -18.35 -1.00
C LEU A 24 -13.69 -19.82 -1.37
N LYS A 25 -14.87 -20.34 -1.72
CA LYS A 25 -15.02 -21.73 -2.22
C LYS A 25 -14.17 -21.99 -3.46
N VAL A 26 -14.17 -21.04 -4.40
CA VAL A 26 -13.36 -21.12 -5.61
C VAL A 26 -11.88 -21.01 -5.27
N MET A 27 -11.48 -19.99 -4.50
CA MET A 27 -10.08 -19.78 -4.14
C MET A 27 -9.48 -20.92 -3.31
N ALA A 28 -10.24 -21.47 -2.36
CA ALA A 28 -9.81 -22.53 -1.46
C ALA A 28 -9.51 -23.86 -2.16
N SER A 29 -10.12 -24.12 -3.33
CA SER A 29 -9.88 -25.34 -4.11
C SER A 29 -8.41 -25.53 -4.52
N GLY A 30 -7.63 -24.44 -4.58
CA GLY A 30 -6.21 -24.48 -4.90
C GLY A 30 -5.28 -24.42 -3.68
N LEU A 31 -5.82 -24.46 -2.45
CA LEU A 31 -5.03 -24.32 -1.22
C LEU A 31 -4.85 -25.66 -0.48
N PRO A 32 -3.70 -25.88 0.15
CA PRO A 32 -3.51 -27.05 1.01
C PRO A 32 -4.38 -26.94 2.27
N GLN A 33 -4.80 -28.09 2.80
CA GLN A 33 -5.65 -28.19 3.99
C GLN A 33 -5.06 -27.43 5.20
N GLU A 34 -3.75 -27.49 5.41
CA GLU A 34 -3.09 -26.76 6.50
C GLU A 34 -3.30 -25.24 6.40
N ALA A 35 -3.31 -24.67 5.18
CA ALA A 35 -3.55 -23.24 5.00
C ALA A 35 -4.98 -22.87 5.39
N LEU A 36 -5.95 -23.74 5.07
CA LEU A 36 -7.36 -23.54 5.42
C LEU A 36 -7.58 -23.59 6.93
N GLU A 37 -6.93 -24.52 7.64
CA GLU A 37 -7.02 -24.66 9.10
C GLU A 37 -6.40 -23.50 9.88
N ARG A 38 -5.48 -22.77 9.24
CA ARG A 38 -4.80 -21.59 9.80
C ARG A 38 -5.44 -20.27 9.39
N PHE A 39 -6.44 -20.29 8.51
CA PHE A 39 -7.17 -19.10 8.08
C PHE A 39 -8.46 -18.96 8.88
N VAL A 40 -8.48 -18.03 9.83
CA VAL A 40 -9.66 -17.68 10.59
C VAL A 40 -10.33 -16.48 9.93
N LEU A 41 -11.40 -16.74 9.18
CA LEU A 41 -12.28 -15.68 8.70
C LEU A 41 -13.24 -15.29 9.82
N HIS A 42 -13.18 -14.03 10.24
CA HIS A 42 -14.14 -13.50 11.19
C HIS A 42 -14.96 -12.39 10.54
N ARG A 43 -16.26 -12.66 10.42
CA ARG A 43 -17.24 -11.70 9.93
C ARG A 43 -18.11 -11.31 11.12
N LEU A 44 -18.07 -10.04 11.46
CA LEU A 44 -18.93 -9.46 12.49
C LEU A 44 -20.16 -8.90 11.75
N THR A 45 -21.05 -9.79 11.31
CA THR A 45 -22.24 -9.36 10.55
C THR A 45 -23.23 -8.56 11.39
N ASP A 46 -23.21 -8.80 12.71
CA ASP A 46 -24.16 -8.20 13.66
C ASP A 46 -23.49 -7.20 14.61
N THR A 47 -22.16 -7.09 14.55
CA THR A 47 -21.35 -6.25 15.42
C THR A 47 -20.57 -5.29 14.55
N ASN A 48 -21.03 -4.03 14.54
CA ASN A 48 -20.32 -2.94 13.88
C ASN A 48 -18.97 -2.76 14.59
N LEU A 49 -17.92 -3.48 14.17
CA LEU A 49 -16.64 -3.50 14.87
C LEU A 49 -15.94 -2.17 14.67
N LYS A 50 -15.95 -1.35 15.71
CA LYS A 50 -15.44 0.02 15.71
C LYS A 50 -14.26 0.14 16.66
N LEU A 51 -13.08 0.25 16.08
CA LEU A 51 -11.79 0.32 16.76
C LEU A 51 -11.49 1.73 17.31
N ASP A 52 -12.31 2.72 16.94
CA ASP A 52 -12.40 4.01 17.62
C ASP A 52 -13.23 3.94 18.92
N GLN A 53 -13.90 2.81 19.17
CA GLN A 53 -14.73 2.59 20.35
C GLN A 53 -14.12 1.54 21.28
N SER A 54 -14.24 1.75 22.59
CA SER A 54 -13.71 0.83 23.59
C SER A 54 -14.30 -0.58 23.48
N GLN A 55 -15.57 -0.71 23.07
CA GLN A 55 -16.20 -2.01 22.85
C GLN A 55 -15.53 -2.76 21.70
N GLY A 56 -15.39 -2.14 20.52
CA GLY A 56 -14.78 -2.80 19.38
C GLY A 56 -13.32 -3.18 19.62
N LEU A 57 -12.56 -2.36 20.36
CA LEU A 57 -11.21 -2.74 20.78
C LEU A 57 -11.18 -3.97 21.68
N ARG A 58 -12.12 -4.08 22.65
CA ARG A 58 -12.22 -5.27 23.50
C ARG A 58 -12.63 -6.51 22.71
N GLU A 59 -13.53 -6.37 21.74
CA GLU A 59 -13.94 -7.46 20.86
C GLU A 59 -12.78 -7.96 20.01
N LEU A 60 -12.02 -7.06 19.37
CA LEU A 60 -10.83 -7.42 18.61
C LEU A 60 -9.77 -8.08 19.51
N GLU A 61 -9.54 -7.53 20.69
CA GLU A 61 -8.60 -8.09 21.65
C GLU A 61 -9.02 -9.49 22.11
N ALA A 62 -10.32 -9.73 22.34
CA ALA A 62 -10.84 -11.05 22.68
C ALA A 62 -10.63 -12.05 21.55
N LEU A 63 -10.84 -11.65 20.30
CA LEU A 63 -10.57 -12.47 19.12
C LEU A 63 -9.08 -12.82 18.99
N ILE A 64 -8.20 -11.83 19.16
CA ILE A 64 -6.75 -12.06 19.11
C ILE A 64 -6.33 -13.03 20.23
N ARG A 65 -6.85 -12.87 21.45
CA ARG A 65 -6.54 -13.78 22.57
C ARG A 65 -7.04 -15.21 22.33
N LYS A 66 -8.24 -15.35 21.77
CA LYS A 66 -8.87 -16.64 21.49
C LYS A 66 -8.14 -17.37 20.36
N GLU A 67 -7.99 -16.71 19.22
CA GLU A 67 -7.50 -17.32 18.00
C GLU A 67 -5.97 -17.35 17.95
N LYS A 68 -5.27 -16.50 18.71
CA LYS A 68 -3.80 -16.35 18.72
C LYS A 68 -3.22 -16.22 17.30
N PRO A 69 -3.72 -15.28 16.48
CA PRO A 69 -3.17 -15.06 15.15
C PRO A 69 -1.77 -14.46 15.24
N GLU A 70 -0.96 -14.71 14.22
CA GLU A 70 0.32 -14.01 14.01
C GLU A 70 0.15 -12.85 13.02
N VAL A 71 -0.88 -12.93 12.17
CA VAL A 71 -1.23 -11.88 11.20
C VAL A 71 -2.71 -11.56 11.32
N VAL A 72 -3.04 -10.27 11.39
CA VAL A 72 -4.41 -9.77 11.40
C VAL A 72 -4.64 -8.87 10.19
N PHE A 73 -5.65 -9.21 9.37
CA PHE A 73 -6.10 -8.41 8.24
C PHE A 73 -7.32 -7.57 8.63
N LEU A 74 -7.28 -6.28 8.32
CA LEU A 74 -8.42 -5.36 8.41
C LEU A 74 -8.83 -4.95 7.00
N ASP A 75 -9.99 -5.42 6.54
CA ASP A 75 -10.46 -5.22 5.16
C ASP A 75 -11.90 -4.69 5.09
N PRO A 76 -12.11 -3.41 4.73
CA PRO A 76 -11.15 -2.28 4.63
C PRO A 76 -11.19 -1.37 5.87
N LEU A 77 -10.11 -0.62 6.12
CA LEU A 77 -9.93 0.21 7.33
C LEU A 77 -11.12 1.13 7.63
N TYR A 78 -11.69 1.77 6.60
CA TYR A 78 -12.80 2.73 6.78
C TYR A 78 -14.05 2.11 7.41
N LYS A 79 -14.22 0.78 7.34
CA LYS A 79 -15.32 0.08 8.01
C LYS A 79 -15.07 -0.13 9.49
N PHE A 80 -13.83 -0.02 9.96
CA PHE A 80 -13.44 -0.27 11.35
C PHE A 80 -13.47 0.96 12.24
N HIS A 81 -13.92 2.12 11.76
CA HIS A 81 -14.11 3.30 12.60
C HIS A 81 -15.30 4.16 12.16
N ASN A 82 -15.68 5.17 12.97
CA ASN A 82 -16.64 6.22 12.59
C ASN A 82 -16.00 7.61 12.48
N LEU A 83 -14.68 7.67 12.63
CA LEU A 83 -13.88 8.90 12.61
C LEU A 83 -13.81 9.55 11.22
N LYS A 84 -13.49 10.84 11.20
CA LYS A 84 -13.18 11.60 9.99
C LYS A 84 -11.78 11.23 9.49
N GLU A 85 -11.72 10.50 8.37
CA GLU A 85 -10.45 10.04 7.80
C GLU A 85 -9.43 11.16 7.52
N ASN A 86 -9.88 12.39 7.25
CA ASN A 86 -9.00 13.54 6.98
C ASN A 86 -8.55 14.28 8.26
N ALA A 87 -9.08 13.94 9.44
CA ALA A 87 -8.67 14.53 10.70
C ALA A 87 -7.45 13.78 11.24
N THR A 88 -6.28 14.40 11.16
CA THR A 88 -5.01 13.81 11.59
C THR A 88 -5.08 13.31 13.04
N GLU A 89 -5.58 14.11 13.98
CA GLU A 89 -5.66 13.73 15.39
C GLU A 89 -6.55 12.50 15.62
N GLU A 90 -7.69 12.41 14.92
CA GLU A 90 -8.60 11.27 15.05
C GLU A 90 -7.94 10.00 14.51
N MET A 91 -7.32 10.08 13.34
CA MET A 91 -6.63 8.93 12.74
C MET A 91 -5.41 8.51 13.54
N THR A 92 -4.63 9.43 14.11
CA THR A 92 -3.53 9.10 15.02
C THR A 92 -4.03 8.28 16.21
N ARG A 93 -5.12 8.69 16.87
CA ARG A 93 -5.67 7.92 18.01
C ARG A 93 -6.11 6.52 17.62
N LEU A 94 -6.69 6.35 16.43
CA LEU A 94 -7.05 5.03 15.91
C LEU A 94 -5.79 4.16 15.70
N LEU A 95 -4.76 4.73 15.09
CA LEU A 95 -3.49 4.05 14.82
C LEU A 95 -2.76 3.69 16.13
N ASP A 96 -2.77 4.56 17.13
CA ASP A 96 -2.21 4.28 18.46
C ASP A 96 -2.88 3.07 19.12
N ASN A 97 -4.20 2.92 18.94
CA ASN A 97 -4.93 1.75 19.43
C ASN A 97 -4.49 0.46 18.71
N LEU A 98 -4.24 0.54 17.40
CA LEU A 98 -3.72 -0.58 16.62
C LEU A 98 -2.28 -0.94 17.04
N ASP A 99 -1.42 0.05 17.24
CA ASP A 99 -0.06 -0.12 17.74
C ASP A 99 -0.05 -0.79 19.12
N ARG A 100 -0.97 -0.40 20.02
CA ARG A 100 -1.12 -1.04 21.33
C ARG A 100 -1.41 -2.53 21.19
N LEU A 101 -2.34 -2.91 20.32
CA LEU A 101 -2.67 -4.32 20.07
C LEU A 101 -1.50 -5.05 19.41
N ARG A 102 -0.87 -4.43 18.40
CA ARG A 102 0.31 -4.98 17.70
C ARG A 102 1.43 -5.30 18.68
N ASN A 103 1.81 -4.33 19.51
CA ASN A 103 2.93 -4.46 20.44
C ASN A 103 2.60 -5.42 21.59
N ARG A 104 1.36 -5.42 22.09
CA ARG A 104 0.94 -6.31 23.17
C ARG A 104 0.91 -7.78 22.75
N TYR A 105 0.43 -8.06 21.54
CA TYR A 105 0.21 -9.43 21.05
C TYR A 105 1.25 -9.91 20.04
N GLN A 106 2.23 -9.07 19.68
CA GLN A 106 3.30 -9.37 18.73
C GLN A 106 2.76 -9.88 17.37
N ILE A 107 1.72 -9.21 16.88
CA ILE A 107 1.06 -9.55 15.61
C ILE A 107 1.56 -8.65 14.48
N SER A 108 1.50 -9.13 13.24
CA SER A 108 1.59 -8.29 12.05
C SER A 108 0.21 -7.79 11.66
N LEU A 109 0.10 -6.49 11.38
CA LEU A 109 -1.15 -5.87 10.90
C LEU A 109 -1.07 -5.66 9.38
N VAL A 110 -2.06 -6.17 8.66
CA VAL A 110 -2.24 -5.89 7.23
C VAL A 110 -3.56 -5.15 7.05
N ILE A 111 -3.52 -3.98 6.45
CA ILE A 111 -4.66 -3.07 6.38
C ILE A 111 -4.97 -2.79 4.91
N ALA A 112 -6.14 -3.20 4.45
CA ALA A 112 -6.65 -2.79 3.16
C ALA A 112 -7.25 -1.39 3.29
N HIS A 113 -6.80 -0.46 2.44
CA HIS A 113 -7.29 0.91 2.44
C HIS A 113 -7.47 1.44 1.02
N HIS A 114 -8.46 2.30 0.84
CA HIS A 114 -8.79 2.85 -0.46
C HIS A 114 -7.81 3.96 -0.85
N LEU A 115 -7.42 3.98 -2.13
CA LEU A 115 -6.81 5.16 -2.73
C LEU A 115 -7.89 6.20 -3.03
N ARG A 116 -7.51 7.48 -2.99
CA ARG A 116 -8.33 8.58 -3.50
C ARG A 116 -8.56 8.37 -4.99
N LYS A 117 -9.67 8.93 -5.50
CA LYS A 117 -9.85 9.00 -6.95
C LYS A 117 -8.73 9.90 -7.52
N PRO A 118 -7.90 9.38 -8.42
CA PRO A 118 -6.79 10.14 -8.97
C PRO A 118 -7.31 11.25 -9.87
N THR A 119 -6.74 12.44 -9.70
CA THR A 119 -6.99 13.59 -10.55
C THR A 119 -6.28 13.43 -11.91
N LEU A 120 -6.81 14.07 -12.97
CA LEU A 120 -6.21 14.01 -14.31
C LEU A 120 -4.73 14.44 -14.25
N GLY A 121 -3.82 13.51 -14.57
CA GLY A 121 -2.37 13.76 -14.60
C GLY A 121 -1.57 13.09 -13.48
N GLU A 122 -2.20 12.58 -12.42
CA GLU A 122 -1.49 11.93 -11.31
C GLU A 122 -1.18 10.44 -11.56
N SER A 123 -0.08 9.97 -10.95
CA SER A 123 0.34 8.56 -10.97
C SER A 123 -0.49 7.74 -9.98
N GLN A 124 -1.26 6.77 -10.48
CA GLN A 124 -2.17 5.95 -9.65
C GLN A 124 -1.47 4.92 -8.76
N SER A 125 -0.16 4.75 -8.90
CA SER A 125 0.61 3.71 -8.22
C SER A 125 1.40 4.22 -7.00
N SER A 126 1.15 5.45 -6.55
CA SER A 126 1.81 6.01 -5.37
C SER A 126 0.96 5.84 -4.11
N PRO A 127 1.50 5.34 -2.99
CA PRO A 127 0.80 5.30 -1.70
C PRO A 127 0.49 6.71 -1.15
N ILE A 128 1.10 7.77 -1.67
CA ILE A 128 0.69 9.17 -1.40
C ILE A 128 -0.79 9.39 -1.77
N GLN A 129 -1.35 8.56 -2.66
CA GLN A 129 -2.75 8.58 -3.02
C GLN A 129 -3.69 7.90 -2.01
N LEU A 130 -3.23 7.45 -0.84
CA LEU A 130 -4.13 6.93 0.19
C LEU A 130 -5.22 7.96 0.55
N ARG A 131 -6.46 7.48 0.70
CA ARG A 131 -7.59 8.31 1.15
C ARG A 131 -7.40 8.70 2.61
N GLY A 132 -7.78 9.93 2.96
CA GLY A 132 -7.68 10.41 4.35
C GLY A 132 -6.36 11.10 4.67
N SER A 133 -6.03 11.21 5.95
CA SER A 133 -4.89 11.97 6.44
C SER A 133 -3.56 11.37 6.00
N SER A 134 -2.55 12.23 5.79
CA SER A 134 -1.17 11.82 5.49
C SER A 134 -0.56 10.94 6.60
N VAL A 135 -1.13 10.94 7.82
CA VAL A 135 -0.70 10.06 8.89
C VAL A 135 -0.83 8.57 8.54
N LEU A 136 -1.80 8.20 7.68
CA LEU A 136 -1.94 6.82 7.20
C LEU A 136 -0.76 6.40 6.30
N PHE A 137 -0.22 7.34 5.53
CA PHE A 137 1.03 7.14 4.77
C PHE A 137 2.27 7.21 5.69
N ALA A 138 2.20 7.94 6.80
CA ALA A 138 3.29 7.97 7.77
C ALA A 138 3.35 6.69 8.63
N TYR A 139 2.24 5.97 8.80
CA TYR A 139 2.10 4.84 9.72
C TYR A 139 2.73 3.52 9.25
N GLY A 140 2.49 3.15 7.99
CA GLY A 140 2.91 1.86 7.44
C GLY A 140 4.42 1.78 7.22
N ASP A 141 4.96 0.59 7.43
CA ASP A 141 6.35 0.24 7.11
C ASP A 141 6.52 -0.28 5.67
N SER A 142 5.44 -0.85 5.11
CA SER A 142 5.36 -1.47 3.80
C SER A 142 4.05 -1.11 3.11
N TYR A 143 4.12 -0.73 1.84
CA TYR A 143 2.97 -0.39 1.02
C TYR A 143 2.96 -1.21 -0.26
N LEU A 144 1.84 -1.89 -0.49
CA LEU A 144 1.55 -2.62 -1.72
C LEU A 144 0.37 -1.91 -2.40
N THR A 145 0.62 -1.32 -3.56
CA THR A 145 -0.38 -0.50 -4.26
C THR A 145 -0.87 -1.22 -5.50
N LEU A 146 -2.18 -1.50 -5.58
CA LEU A 146 -2.83 -2.03 -6.79
C LEU A 146 -3.47 -0.89 -7.59
N ALA A 147 -2.98 -0.66 -8.81
CA ALA A 147 -3.51 0.34 -9.75
C ALA A 147 -3.87 -0.29 -11.10
N ASN A 148 -4.61 0.41 -11.96
CA ASN A 148 -4.78 -0.04 -13.35
C ASN A 148 -3.43 0.06 -14.09
N ASP A 149 -3.05 -1.00 -14.81
CA ASP A 149 -1.90 -0.91 -15.72
C ASP A 149 -2.32 -0.19 -17.01
N ARG A 150 -1.97 1.10 -17.12
CA ARG A 150 -2.33 1.96 -18.25
C ARG A 150 -1.64 1.57 -19.57
N GLN A 151 -0.59 0.74 -19.52
CA GLN A 151 0.09 0.25 -20.72
C GLN A 151 -0.57 -1.02 -21.28
N LYS A 152 -1.56 -1.56 -20.57
CA LYS A 152 -2.28 -2.79 -20.94
C LYS A 152 -3.77 -2.50 -21.12
N ARG A 153 -4.48 -3.49 -21.70
CA ARG A 153 -5.94 -3.46 -21.82
C ARG A 153 -6.62 -3.51 -20.44
N LYS A 154 -7.92 -3.23 -20.39
CA LYS A 154 -8.72 -3.41 -19.17
C LYS A 154 -8.56 -4.83 -18.60
N GLY A 155 -8.52 -4.94 -17.27
CA GLY A 155 -8.38 -6.21 -16.55
C GLY A 155 -6.98 -6.52 -16.01
N TYR A 156 -5.96 -5.77 -16.42
CA TYR A 156 -4.62 -5.84 -15.84
C TYR A 156 -4.45 -4.81 -14.72
N ARG A 157 -3.64 -5.15 -13.71
CA ARG A 157 -3.30 -4.29 -12.59
C ARG A 157 -1.79 -4.19 -12.45
N LEU A 158 -1.28 -3.02 -12.10
CA LEU A 158 0.09 -2.85 -11.65
C LEU A 158 0.09 -2.98 -10.13
N LEU A 159 0.94 -3.86 -9.60
CA LEU A 159 1.24 -3.99 -8.19
C LEU A 159 2.62 -3.37 -7.95
N SER A 160 2.62 -2.25 -7.24
CA SER A 160 3.83 -1.51 -6.89
C SER A 160 4.17 -1.66 -5.41
N TYR A 161 5.46 -1.59 -5.09
CA TYR A 161 5.98 -1.79 -3.74
C TYR A 161 6.73 -0.56 -3.25
N GLU A 162 6.41 -0.08 -2.05
CA GLU A 162 7.19 0.93 -1.34
C GLU A 162 7.47 0.42 0.08
N LEU A 163 8.74 0.13 0.38
CA LEU A 163 9.18 -0.44 1.64
C LEU A 163 10.14 0.52 2.33
N ARG A 164 9.99 0.71 3.64
CA ARG A 164 10.88 1.59 4.42
C ARG A 164 12.14 0.90 4.90
N ASN A 165 12.01 -0.37 5.29
CA ASN A 165 13.05 -1.13 5.99
C ASN A 165 13.62 -2.27 5.14
N ALA A 166 13.38 -2.27 3.83
CA ALA A 166 13.85 -3.28 2.90
C ALA A 166 13.95 -2.71 1.48
N GLU A 167 14.74 -3.37 0.63
CA GLU A 167 14.75 -3.11 -0.81
C GLU A 167 13.40 -3.53 -1.42
N ALA A 168 12.77 -2.60 -2.14
CA ALA A 168 11.51 -2.90 -2.82
C ALA A 168 11.76 -3.83 -4.01
N PRO A 169 10.98 -4.91 -4.18
CA PRO A 169 11.05 -5.71 -5.39
C PRO A 169 10.53 -4.92 -6.59
N ASP A 170 10.85 -5.40 -7.80
CA ASP A 170 10.30 -4.84 -9.03
C ASP A 170 8.76 -4.85 -9.02
N ASP A 171 8.17 -3.78 -9.54
CA ASP A 171 6.73 -3.71 -9.80
C ASP A 171 6.30 -4.87 -10.71
N VAL A 172 5.11 -5.42 -10.49
CA VAL A 172 4.60 -6.52 -11.31
C VAL A 172 3.24 -6.19 -11.89
N THR A 173 3.06 -6.47 -13.17
CA THR A 173 1.72 -6.49 -13.76
C THR A 173 1.07 -7.82 -13.43
N ILE A 174 -0.11 -7.75 -12.81
CA ILE A 174 -0.92 -8.91 -12.43
C ILE A 174 -2.27 -8.90 -13.16
N ARG A 175 -2.88 -10.08 -13.29
CA ARG A 175 -4.21 -10.25 -13.85
C ARG A 175 -4.99 -11.25 -12.99
N LEU A 176 -6.26 -10.96 -12.74
CA LEU A 176 -7.15 -11.89 -12.06
C LEU A 176 -7.53 -13.03 -13.01
N ASN A 177 -7.28 -14.27 -12.60
CA ASN A 177 -7.81 -15.45 -13.27
C ASN A 177 -9.30 -15.60 -12.89
N PRO A 178 -10.25 -15.57 -13.85
CA PRO A 178 -11.68 -15.61 -13.54
C PRO A 178 -12.16 -16.99 -13.05
N GLU A 179 -11.41 -18.06 -13.31
CA GLU A 179 -11.75 -19.42 -12.92
C GLU A 179 -11.30 -19.71 -11.49
N THR A 180 -10.08 -19.30 -11.12
CA THR A 180 -9.50 -19.59 -9.80
C THR A 180 -9.64 -18.43 -8.81
N LEU A 181 -9.95 -17.23 -9.30
CA LEU A 181 -9.97 -15.97 -8.56
C LEU A 181 -8.65 -15.58 -7.89
N TRP A 182 -7.54 -16.16 -8.34
CA TRP A 182 -6.18 -15.77 -7.95
C TRP A 182 -5.58 -14.77 -8.95
N PHE A 183 -4.66 -13.94 -8.47
CA PHE A 183 -3.86 -13.07 -9.34
C PHE A 183 -2.66 -13.83 -9.89
N GLU A 184 -2.42 -13.69 -11.19
CA GLU A 184 -1.27 -14.24 -11.89
C GLU A 184 -0.33 -13.09 -12.26
N VAL A 185 0.97 -13.25 -12.01
CA VAL A 185 2.00 -12.33 -12.53
C VAL A 185 2.14 -12.56 -14.02
N VAL A 186 1.93 -11.50 -14.81
CA VAL A 186 2.01 -11.57 -16.29
C VAL A 186 3.23 -10.87 -16.86
N ALA A 187 3.84 -9.95 -16.10
CA ALA A 187 5.07 -9.28 -16.46
C ALA A 187 5.72 -8.66 -15.22
N THR A 188 7.04 -8.63 -15.19
CA THR A 188 7.80 -7.80 -14.25
C THR A 188 8.16 -6.49 -14.92
N LYS A 189 7.82 -5.39 -14.28
CA LYS A 189 8.20 -4.05 -14.68
C LYS A 189 9.34 -3.63 -13.76
N LYS A 190 10.58 -3.77 -14.24
CA LYS A 190 11.71 -3.15 -13.55
C LYS A 190 11.39 -1.69 -13.29
N GLU A 191 11.63 -1.22 -12.06
CA GLU A 191 11.41 0.18 -11.74
C GLU A 191 12.06 1.03 -12.82
N GLY A 192 11.22 1.74 -13.59
CA GLY A 192 11.70 2.72 -14.54
C GLY A 192 12.34 3.84 -13.75
N LEU A 193 13.67 3.87 -13.74
CA LEU A 193 14.53 4.81 -13.06
C LEU A 193 14.25 4.96 -11.55
N PRO A 194 15.05 4.32 -10.68
CA PRO A 194 15.00 4.53 -9.23
C PRO A 194 15.19 6.00 -8.87
N GLN A 195 14.46 6.49 -7.86
CA GLN A 195 14.62 7.88 -7.38
C GLN A 195 16.01 8.14 -6.77
N THR A 196 16.65 7.09 -6.24
CA THR A 196 18.02 7.13 -5.72
C THR A 196 19.03 7.45 -6.81
N GLU A 197 18.88 6.88 -8.02
CA GLU A 197 19.75 7.22 -9.16
C GLU A 197 19.66 8.71 -9.53
N ILE A 198 18.46 9.30 -9.48
CA ILE A 198 18.29 10.74 -9.74
C ILE A 198 18.95 11.57 -8.64
N LEU A 199 18.76 11.18 -7.38
CA LEU A 199 19.37 11.87 -6.24
C LEU A 199 20.90 11.81 -6.30
N GLU A 200 21.48 10.63 -6.58
CA GLU A 200 22.92 10.44 -6.73
C GLU A 200 23.48 11.23 -7.91
N TYR A 201 22.76 11.27 -9.03
CA TYR A 201 23.13 12.09 -10.16
C TYR A 201 23.18 13.59 -9.80
N ILE A 202 22.15 14.11 -9.10
CA ILE A 202 22.15 15.51 -8.64
C ILE A 202 23.26 15.75 -7.62
N LYS A 203 23.55 14.81 -6.71
CA LYS A 203 24.68 14.93 -5.77
C LYS A 203 26.02 15.03 -6.53
N ALA A 204 26.23 14.17 -7.52
CA ALA A 204 27.47 14.12 -8.29
C ALA A 204 27.68 15.36 -9.18
N GLN A 205 26.61 15.87 -9.80
CA GLN A 205 26.67 17.02 -10.70
C GLN A 205 26.51 18.37 -9.97
N GLY A 206 26.08 18.35 -8.70
CA GLY A 206 25.68 19.54 -7.97
C GLY A 206 24.39 20.16 -8.55
N GLU A 207 24.41 21.47 -8.77
CA GLU A 207 23.25 22.17 -9.33
C GLU A 207 22.94 21.68 -10.75
N THR A 208 21.84 20.97 -10.89
CA THR A 208 21.49 20.26 -12.12
C THR A 208 20.26 20.90 -12.79
N PRO A 209 20.37 21.37 -14.04
CA PRO A 209 19.21 21.93 -14.75
C PRO A 209 18.25 20.84 -15.21
N LYS A 210 16.94 21.13 -15.16
CA LYS A 210 15.88 20.19 -15.58
C LYS A 210 16.11 19.55 -16.95
N VAL A 211 16.64 20.32 -17.92
CA VAL A 211 16.86 19.83 -19.28
C VAL A 211 17.98 18.78 -19.31
N LYS A 212 19.11 19.01 -18.63
CA LYS A 212 20.17 18.00 -18.53
C LYS A 212 19.71 16.74 -17.81
N LEU A 213 18.93 16.90 -16.74
CA LEU A 213 18.41 15.77 -15.97
C LEU A 213 17.47 14.90 -16.83
N VAL A 214 16.55 15.52 -17.57
CA VAL A 214 15.66 14.80 -18.49
C VAL A 214 16.45 14.14 -19.62
N GLU A 215 17.43 14.84 -20.19
CA GLU A 215 18.25 14.33 -21.29
C GLU A 215 19.09 13.11 -20.87
N PHE A 216 19.69 13.15 -19.67
CA PHE A 216 20.52 12.05 -19.16
C PHE A 216 19.71 10.76 -18.96
N PHE A 217 18.47 10.89 -18.48
CA PHE A 217 17.63 9.75 -18.12
C PHE A 217 16.63 9.33 -19.20
N LYS A 218 16.62 9.98 -20.37
CA LYS A 218 15.61 9.76 -21.42
C LYS A 218 15.55 8.32 -21.95
N GLU A 219 16.67 7.61 -21.94
CA GLU A 219 16.76 6.20 -22.37
C GLU A 219 16.27 5.22 -21.28
N LYS A 220 16.27 5.65 -20.02
CA LYS A 220 15.83 4.83 -18.87
C LYS A 220 14.35 5.02 -18.53
N ALA A 221 13.81 6.21 -18.76
CA ALA A 221 12.44 6.54 -18.38
C ALA A 221 11.84 7.68 -19.21
N SER A 222 10.51 7.71 -19.31
CA SER A 222 9.80 8.83 -19.95
C SER A 222 10.03 10.15 -19.20
N LYS A 223 9.95 11.28 -19.90
CA LYS A 223 10.04 12.62 -19.28
C LYS A 223 9.09 12.78 -18.08
N ASN A 224 7.86 12.27 -18.17
CA ASN A 224 6.89 12.38 -17.08
C ASN A 224 7.30 11.52 -15.88
N THR A 225 7.84 10.32 -16.11
CA THR A 225 8.37 9.47 -15.05
C THR A 225 9.54 10.15 -14.34
N ILE A 226 10.52 10.67 -15.10
CA ILE A 226 11.68 11.38 -14.55
C ILE A 226 11.24 12.56 -13.68
N LEU A 227 10.32 13.39 -14.18
CA LEU A 227 9.85 14.57 -13.45
C LEU A 227 8.99 14.19 -12.24
N GLY A 228 8.20 13.12 -12.30
CA GLY A 228 7.47 12.61 -11.15
C GLY A 228 8.40 12.12 -10.03
N ARG A 229 9.52 11.47 -10.36
CA ARG A 229 10.54 11.10 -9.36
C ARG A 229 11.21 12.32 -8.74
N VAL A 230 11.51 13.35 -9.53
CA VAL A 230 12.03 14.62 -9.03
C VAL A 230 11.04 15.30 -8.08
N GLU A 231 9.75 15.24 -8.38
CA GLU A 231 8.69 15.79 -7.52
C GLU A 231 8.61 15.06 -6.18
N ASN A 232 8.65 13.72 -6.18
CA ASN A 232 8.76 12.93 -4.95
C ASN A 232 9.98 13.33 -4.09
N LEU A 233 11.15 13.55 -4.71
CA LEU A 233 12.37 13.97 -4.00
C LEU A 233 12.25 15.38 -3.39
N LEU A 234 11.52 16.29 -4.06
CA LEU A 234 11.21 17.62 -3.53
C LEU A 234 10.25 17.55 -2.34
N GLU A 235 9.20 16.72 -2.45
CA GLU A 235 8.23 16.50 -1.37
C GLU A 235 8.89 15.86 -0.14
N ALA A 236 9.79 14.90 -0.36
CA ALA A 236 10.62 14.28 0.67
C ALA A 236 11.72 15.21 1.22
N ARG A 237 11.85 16.44 0.70
CA ARG A 237 12.85 17.44 1.09
C ARG A 237 14.30 16.96 0.98
N LEU A 238 14.58 16.05 0.05
CA LEU A 238 15.93 15.55 -0.23
C LEU A 238 16.68 16.44 -1.22
N ILE A 239 15.94 17.17 -2.06
CA ILE A 239 16.45 18.18 -2.98
C ILE A 239 15.61 19.45 -2.86
N ASP A 240 16.15 20.57 -3.32
CA ASP A 240 15.43 21.82 -3.54
C ASP A 240 15.47 22.23 -5.01
N LYS A 241 14.60 23.18 -5.36
CA LYS A 241 14.55 23.78 -6.69
C LYS A 241 14.74 25.29 -6.66
N LYS A 242 15.38 25.84 -7.69
CA LYS A 242 15.46 27.29 -7.92
C LYS A 242 15.25 27.63 -9.39
N GLN A 243 14.82 28.87 -9.64
CA GLN A 243 14.69 29.42 -10.99
C GLN A 243 15.93 30.24 -11.35
N ARG A 244 16.45 30.03 -12.56
CA ARG A 244 17.43 30.93 -13.20
C ARG A 244 16.93 31.20 -14.62
N GLY A 245 16.44 32.42 -14.86
CA GLY A 245 15.78 32.77 -16.10
C GLY A 245 14.53 31.91 -16.34
N ARG A 246 14.44 31.27 -17.51
CA ARG A 246 13.34 30.36 -17.88
C ARG A 246 13.56 28.90 -17.45
N GLN A 247 14.63 28.62 -16.70
CA GLN A 247 15.06 27.25 -16.41
C GLN A 247 15.01 26.93 -14.91
N THR A 248 14.38 25.80 -14.58
CA THR A 248 14.42 25.19 -13.25
C THR A 248 15.70 24.40 -13.03
N TRP A 249 16.32 24.60 -11.88
CA TRP A 249 17.48 23.87 -11.40
C TRP A 249 17.15 23.12 -10.13
N TYR A 250 17.71 21.93 -9.97
CA TYR A 250 17.59 21.07 -8.80
C TYR A 250 18.95 20.93 -8.13
N PHE A 251 18.97 20.90 -6.81
CA PHE A 251 20.20 20.71 -6.03
C PHE A 251 19.87 20.00 -4.72
N CYS A 252 20.83 19.25 -4.17
CA CYS A 252 20.63 18.63 -2.87
C CYS A 252 20.59 19.70 -1.78
N ARG A 253 19.79 19.45 -0.75
CA ARG A 253 19.87 20.23 0.49
C ARG A 253 21.15 19.94 1.24
#